data_AF-A0A2V9KY44-F1
#
_entry.id   AF-A0A2V9KY44-F1
#
_cell.length_a   1.000
_cell.length_b   1.000
_cell.length_c   1.000
_cell.angle_alpha   90.00
_cell.angle_beta   90.00
_cell.angle_gamma   90.00
#
_symmetry.space_group_name_H-M   'P 1'
#
loop_
_entity.id
_entity.type
_entity.pdbx_description
1 polymer ?
#
loop_
_entity_poly.entity_id
_entity_poly.type
_entity_poly.pdbx_seq_one_letter_code
_entity_poly.pdbx_strand_id
1 'polypeptide(L)'
;MLTAQLCVLGLSLGATAQEMPTEYQEVMRILGKQGDFKANVLKINIPRRDLNVVVEGVATPTPFGFGGWLAMTKGDGGVNVMMGDLVLTEDEVNPVMSALLDNGLEVTALHNHFFYENPRIFYMHVMG
;
A
#
# COMPACT_ATOMS: atom_id res chain seq x y z
N MET A 1 -43.65 39.95 -20.68
CA MET A 1 -42.66 39.74 -19.61
C MET A 1 -41.80 38.56 -20.03
N LEU A 2 -40.61 38.83 -20.56
CA LEU A 2 -39.69 37.82 -21.09
C LEU A 2 -38.53 37.71 -20.09
N THR A 3 -38.49 36.63 -19.31
CA THR A 3 -37.39 36.37 -18.36
C THR A 3 -36.19 35.80 -19.13
N ALA A 4 -35.11 36.57 -19.20
CA ALA A 4 -33.83 36.10 -19.72
C ALA A 4 -33.18 35.15 -18.70
N GLN A 5 -32.99 33.88 -19.10
CA GLN A 5 -32.33 32.87 -18.30
C GLN A 5 -30.81 33.03 -18.48
N LEU A 6 -30.14 33.55 -17.46
CA LEU A 6 -28.69 33.70 -17.42
C LEU A 6 -28.08 32.31 -17.14
N CYS A 7 -27.52 31.65 -18.16
CA CYS A 7 -26.69 30.45 -17.97
C CYS A 7 -25.35 30.85 -17.37
N VAL A 8 -25.15 30.58 -16.09
CA VAL A 8 -23.83 30.66 -15.45
C VAL A 8 -23.03 29.43 -15.88
N LEU A 9 -22.09 29.60 -16.82
CA LEU A 9 -21.05 28.60 -17.07
C LEU A 9 -20.13 28.56 -15.84
N GLY A 10 -20.27 27.52 -15.02
CA GLY A 10 -19.31 27.23 -13.97
C GLY A 10 -17.97 26.82 -14.60
N LEU A 11 -16.92 27.61 -14.36
CA LEU A 11 -15.55 27.18 -14.63
C LEU A 11 -15.23 26.02 -13.68
N SER A 12 -15.19 24.80 -14.20
CA SER A 12 -14.54 23.69 -13.53
C SER A 12 -13.02 23.94 -13.58
N LEU A 13 -12.45 24.33 -12.44
CA LEU A 13 -11.01 24.23 -12.21
C LEU A 13 -10.66 22.73 -12.24
N GLY A 14 -10.29 22.23 -13.41
CA GLY A 14 -9.79 20.87 -13.57
C GLY A 14 -8.51 20.73 -12.76
N ALA A 15 -8.55 19.94 -11.69
CA ALA A 15 -7.33 19.52 -11.02
C ALA A 15 -6.47 18.76 -12.04
N THR A 16 -5.28 19.26 -12.33
CA THR A 16 -4.31 18.51 -13.15
C THR A 16 -3.86 17.31 -12.35
N ALA A 17 -4.33 16.13 -12.72
CA ALA A 17 -3.84 14.88 -12.16
C ALA A 17 -2.33 14.81 -12.39
N GLN A 18 -1.59 14.46 -11.34
CA GLN A 18 -0.15 14.26 -11.45
C GLN A 18 0.11 13.10 -12.43
N GLU A 19 0.93 13.33 -13.45
CA GLU A 19 1.34 12.27 -14.37
C GLU A 19 2.24 11.28 -13.63
N MET A 20 1.89 10.00 -13.67
CA MET A 20 2.65 8.93 -13.01
C MET A 20 3.85 8.53 -13.89
N PRO A 21 5.09 8.59 -13.36
CA PRO A 21 6.29 8.11 -14.06
C PRO A 21 6.14 6.67 -14.58
N THR A 22 6.71 6.38 -15.74
CA THR A 22 6.65 5.06 -16.39
C THR A 22 7.22 3.95 -15.51
N GLU A 23 8.26 4.24 -14.72
CA GLU A 23 8.83 3.26 -13.79
C GLU A 23 7.80 2.74 -12.77
N TYR A 24 6.92 3.62 -12.27
CA TYR A 24 5.86 3.23 -11.33
C TYR A 24 4.74 2.43 -12.00
N GLN A 25 4.45 2.72 -13.28
CA GLN A 25 3.54 1.89 -14.06
C GLN A 25 4.09 0.47 -14.23
N GLU A 26 5.40 0.36 -14.46
CA GLU A 26 6.09 -0.93 -14.58
C GLU A 26 6.10 -1.72 -13.28
N VAL A 27 6.33 -1.06 -12.13
CA VAL A 27 6.21 -1.69 -10.80
C VAL A 27 4.81 -2.27 -10.60
N MET A 28 3.75 -1.50 -10.86
CA MET A 28 2.37 -1.98 -10.75
C MET A 28 2.10 -3.19 -11.66
N ARG A 29 2.66 -3.17 -12.88
CA ARG A 29 2.56 -4.28 -13.83
C ARG A 29 3.25 -5.55 -13.31
N ILE A 30 4.48 -5.44 -12.81
CA ILE A 30 5.24 -6.56 -12.26
C ILE A 30 4.54 -7.17 -11.05
N LEU A 31 4.04 -6.33 -10.14
CA LEU A 31 3.33 -6.78 -8.95
C LEU A 31 1.90 -7.27 -9.25
N GLY A 32 1.37 -6.97 -10.44
CA GLY A 32 -0.02 -7.25 -10.79
C GLY A 32 -1.01 -6.52 -9.88
N LYS A 33 -0.66 -5.34 -9.37
CA LYS A 33 -1.47 -4.56 -8.42
C LYS A 33 -1.58 -3.10 -8.88
N GLN A 34 -2.74 -2.51 -8.61
CA GLN A 34 -2.96 -1.08 -8.77
C GLN A 34 -2.38 -0.31 -7.57
N GLY A 35 -2.09 0.97 -7.77
CA GLY A 35 -1.56 1.87 -6.76
C GLY A 35 -2.08 3.30 -6.91
N ASP A 36 -2.02 4.05 -5.82
CA ASP A 36 -2.31 5.47 -5.77
C ASP A 36 -1.01 6.25 -5.93
N PHE A 37 -0.93 7.12 -6.94
CA PHE A 37 0.19 8.06 -7.08
C PHE A 37 -0.24 9.46 -6.73
N LYS A 38 0.27 9.99 -5.61
CA LYS A 38 -0.06 11.31 -5.08
C LYS A 38 1.15 11.91 -4.41
N ALA A 39 1.36 13.22 -4.61
CA ALA A 39 2.47 13.96 -3.99
C ALA A 39 3.84 13.28 -4.21
N ASN A 40 4.08 12.79 -5.43
CA ASN A 40 5.29 12.05 -5.82
C ASN A 40 5.51 10.68 -5.16
N VAL A 41 4.55 10.17 -4.38
CA VAL A 41 4.63 8.85 -3.76
C VAL A 41 3.67 7.89 -4.47
N LEU A 42 4.20 6.77 -4.95
CA LEU A 42 3.39 5.62 -5.36
C LEU A 42 3.12 4.76 -4.14
N LYS A 43 1.86 4.53 -3.78
CA LYS A 43 1.46 3.58 -2.75
C LYS A 43 0.66 2.43 -3.35
N ILE A 44 1.09 1.20 -3.09
CA ILE A 44 0.42 -0.03 -3.52
C ILE A 44 -0.07 -0.75 -2.28
N ASN A 45 -1.38 -1.00 -2.21
CA ASN A 45 -2.00 -1.74 -1.10
C ASN A 45 -2.02 -3.25 -1.40
N ILE A 46 -1.73 -4.06 -0.39
CA ILE A 46 -1.67 -5.51 -0.42
C ILE A 46 -2.65 -6.06 0.63
N PRO A 47 -3.97 -6.00 0.38
CA PRO A 47 -4.97 -6.47 1.34
C PRO A 47 -4.94 -8.00 1.44
N ARG A 48 -4.86 -8.55 2.64
CA ARG A 48 -5.00 -10.00 2.89
C ARG A 48 -6.45 -10.43 2.95
N ARG A 49 -7.13 -10.39 1.80
CA ARG A 49 -8.53 -10.84 1.65
C ARG A 49 -8.67 -12.36 1.72
N ASP A 50 -7.56 -13.07 1.66
CA ASP A 50 -7.44 -14.51 1.80
C ASP A 50 -7.50 -14.97 3.27
N LEU A 51 -7.25 -14.06 4.23
CA LEU A 51 -7.24 -14.39 5.66
C LEU A 51 -8.60 -14.18 6.31
N ASN A 52 -9.02 -15.16 7.11
CA ASN A 52 -10.16 -15.06 8.02
C ASN A 52 -9.64 -14.93 9.45
N VAL A 53 -9.40 -13.68 9.89
CA VAL A 53 -8.80 -13.42 11.22
C VAL A 53 -9.89 -13.29 12.28
N VAL A 54 -9.66 -13.95 13.40
CA VAL A 54 -10.47 -13.87 14.62
C VAL A 54 -9.57 -13.39 15.76
N VAL A 55 -9.99 -12.38 16.53
CA VAL A 55 -9.28 -11.89 17.71
C VAL A 55 -10.19 -12.10 18.92
N GLU A 56 -9.75 -12.87 19.92
CA GLU A 56 -10.57 -13.17 21.11
C GLU A 56 -12.01 -13.65 20.76
N GLY A 57 -12.14 -14.50 19.74
CA GLY A 57 -13.43 -15.03 19.29
C GLY A 57 -14.25 -14.07 18.40
N VAL A 58 -13.78 -12.86 18.13
CA VAL A 58 -14.45 -11.87 17.28
C VAL A 58 -13.85 -11.88 15.87
N ALA A 59 -14.68 -12.19 14.88
CA ALA A 59 -14.30 -12.07 13.47
C ALA A 59 -13.93 -10.63 13.14
N THR A 60 -12.73 -10.42 12.61
CA THR A 60 -12.15 -9.09 12.43
C THR A 60 -11.81 -8.87 10.95
N PRO A 61 -12.37 -7.83 10.29
CA PRO A 61 -12.27 -7.69 8.84
C PRO A 61 -10.92 -7.09 8.40
N THR A 62 -10.52 -7.32 7.15
CA THR A 62 -9.24 -6.83 6.58
C THR A 62 -8.94 -5.33 6.85
N PRO A 63 -9.91 -4.39 6.75
CA PRO A 63 -9.66 -2.98 7.02
C PRO A 63 -9.28 -2.65 8.48
N PHE A 64 -9.38 -3.62 9.41
CA PHE A 64 -8.96 -3.46 10.80
C PHE A 64 -7.44 -3.52 11.00
N GLY A 65 -6.67 -3.72 9.93
CA GLY A 65 -5.21 -3.74 9.98
C GLY A 65 -4.56 -4.96 9.36
N PHE A 66 -5.28 -5.78 8.57
CA PHE A 66 -4.72 -6.96 7.89
C PHE A 66 -4.41 -6.68 6.42
N GLY A 67 -4.09 -5.43 6.09
CA GLY A 67 -3.68 -5.03 4.75
C GLY A 67 -2.27 -4.48 4.78
N GLY A 68 -1.36 -5.16 4.10
CA GLY A 68 0.00 -4.65 3.90
C GLY A 68 0.03 -3.54 2.84
N TRP A 69 1.19 -2.91 2.69
CA TRP A 69 1.42 -1.90 1.67
C TRP A 69 2.91 -1.75 1.33
N LEU A 70 3.17 -1.24 0.14
CA LEU A 70 4.48 -0.75 -0.30
C LEU A 70 4.30 0.70 -0.76
N ALA A 71 5.28 1.55 -0.47
CA ALA A 71 5.32 2.92 -0.93
C ALA A 71 6.70 3.24 -1.50
N MET A 72 6.74 3.98 -2.62
CA MET A 72 7.96 4.31 -3.33
C MET A 72 7.95 5.80 -3.69
N THR A 73 9.09 6.44 -3.52
CA THR A 73 9.33 7.81 -3.99
C THR A 73 10.74 7.94 -4.54
N LYS A 74 10.92 8.88 -5.48
CA LYS A 74 12.25 9.39 -5.79
C LYS A 74 12.65 10.31 -4.64
N GLY A 75 13.79 10.05 -4.03
CA GLY A 75 14.42 10.93 -3.04
C GLY A 75 15.33 11.96 -3.72
N ASP A 76 15.85 12.87 -2.92
CA ASP A 76 16.79 13.88 -3.39
C ASP A 76 18.11 13.24 -3.83
N GLY A 77 18.77 13.83 -4.84
CA GLY A 77 20.07 13.34 -5.32
C GLY A 77 20.01 12.02 -6.11
N GLY A 78 18.82 11.56 -6.50
CA GLY A 78 18.66 10.35 -7.33
C GLY A 78 18.57 9.03 -6.54
N VAL A 79 18.50 9.10 -5.21
CA VAL A 79 18.29 7.93 -4.36
C VAL A 79 16.79 7.63 -4.33
N ASN A 80 16.37 6.44 -4.78
CA ASN A 80 14.98 6.00 -4.62
C ASN A 80 14.79 5.45 -3.21
N VAL A 81 13.60 5.65 -2.65
CA VAL A 81 13.22 5.11 -1.34
C VAL A 81 11.99 4.24 -1.50
N MET A 82 12.06 3.03 -0.97
CA MET A 82 10.94 2.12 -0.79
C MET A 82 10.76 1.84 0.70
N MET A 83 9.50 1.87 1.14
CA MET A 83 9.08 1.48 2.48
C MET A 83 7.86 0.56 2.38
N GLY A 84 7.69 -0.33 3.35
CA GLY A 84 6.52 -1.17 3.38
C GLY A 84 6.23 -1.78 4.74
N ASP A 85 5.01 -2.28 4.86
CA ASP A 85 4.54 -3.11 5.95
C ASP A 85 3.83 -4.32 5.34
N LEU A 86 4.40 -5.51 5.49
CA LEU A 86 3.82 -6.75 4.97
C LEU A 86 3.10 -7.49 6.08
N VAL A 87 1.86 -7.91 5.80
CA VAL A 87 1.04 -8.72 6.72
C VAL A 87 1.17 -10.19 6.33
N LEU A 88 1.74 -10.99 7.22
CA LEU A 88 2.17 -12.37 6.99
C LEU A 88 1.58 -13.32 8.03
N THR A 89 1.32 -14.56 7.64
CA THR A 89 1.12 -15.67 8.59
C THR A 89 2.46 -16.18 9.11
N GLU A 90 2.44 -16.97 10.19
CA GLU A 90 3.65 -17.60 10.75
C GLU A 90 4.54 -18.30 9.70
N ASP A 91 3.91 -19.09 8.82
CA ASP A 91 4.62 -19.87 7.79
C ASP A 91 5.21 -19.00 6.67
N GLU A 92 4.69 -17.78 6.49
CA GLU A 92 5.13 -16.85 5.45
C GLU A 92 6.33 -15.99 5.89
N VAL A 93 6.57 -15.84 7.20
CA VAL A 93 7.61 -14.93 7.73
C VAL A 93 8.99 -15.23 7.16
N ASN A 94 9.50 -16.45 7.35
CA ASN A 94 10.88 -16.78 6.95
C ASN A 94 11.08 -16.80 5.42
N PRO A 95 10.17 -17.39 4.61
CA PRO A 95 10.30 -17.33 3.16
C PRO A 95 10.30 -15.90 2.62
N VAL A 96 9.42 -15.03 3.13
CA VAL A 96 9.36 -13.63 2.69
C VAL A 96 10.58 -12.86 3.14
N MET A 97 10.99 -12.99 4.41
CA MET A 97 12.19 -12.34 4.94
C MET A 97 13.43 -12.71 4.13
N SER A 98 13.61 -14.00 3.84
CA SER A 98 14.76 -14.49 3.06
C SER A 98 14.75 -13.89 1.66
N ALA A 99 13.60 -13.91 0.98
CA ALA A 99 13.48 -13.34 -0.36
C ALA A 99 13.80 -11.83 -0.40
N LEU A 100 13.40 -11.07 0.62
CA LEU A 100 13.72 -9.64 0.71
C LEU A 100 15.23 -9.41 0.90
N LEU A 101 15.83 -10.09 1.88
CA LEU A 101 17.25 -9.94 2.20
C LEU A 101 18.15 -10.39 1.05
N ASP A 102 17.82 -11.51 0.40
CA ASP A 102 18.57 -12.04 -0.75
C ASP A 102 18.52 -11.10 -1.96
N ASN A 103 17.53 -10.20 -2.03
CA ASN A 103 17.38 -9.19 -3.08
C ASN A 103 17.80 -7.78 -2.64
N GLY A 104 18.53 -7.66 -1.53
CA GLY A 104 19.12 -6.40 -1.08
C GLY A 104 18.14 -5.42 -0.43
N LEU A 105 16.95 -5.88 -0.05
CA LEU A 105 16.03 -5.12 0.78
C LEU A 105 16.31 -5.39 2.26
N GLU A 106 15.98 -4.44 3.12
CA GLU A 106 16.17 -4.54 4.56
C GLU A 106 14.84 -4.86 5.27
N VAL A 107 14.91 -5.68 6.31
CA VAL A 107 13.82 -5.86 7.28
C VAL A 107 14.14 -5.06 8.52
N THR A 108 13.35 -4.04 8.80
CA THR A 108 13.58 -3.10 9.91
C THR A 108 12.86 -3.48 11.19
N ALA A 109 11.76 -4.24 11.08
CA ALA A 109 11.05 -4.79 12.22
C ALA A 109 10.21 -6.01 11.83
N LEU A 110 9.99 -6.90 12.81
CA LEU A 110 9.03 -7.98 12.76
C LEU A 110 8.28 -8.03 14.09
N HIS A 111 6.96 -7.88 14.07
CA HIS A 111 6.14 -7.88 15.28
C HIS A 111 4.68 -8.25 15.01
N ASN A 112 3.85 -8.32 16.04
CA ASN A 112 2.41 -8.55 15.96
C ASN A 112 1.65 -7.36 16.56
N HIS A 113 0.47 -7.04 16.02
CA HIS A 113 -0.37 -5.92 16.52
C HIS A 113 -1.40 -6.37 17.56
N PHE A 114 -1.79 -7.64 17.53
CA PHE A 114 -2.86 -8.20 18.36
C PHE A 114 -2.33 -9.31 19.27
N PHE A 115 -3.07 -9.55 20.36
CA PHE A 115 -2.94 -10.75 21.17
C PHE A 115 -4.13 -11.66 20.87
N TYR A 116 -3.90 -12.98 20.93
CA TYR A 116 -4.93 -14.01 20.75
C TYR A 116 -5.67 -13.95 19.41
N GLU A 117 -5.01 -13.44 18.38
CA GLU A 117 -5.45 -13.54 17.01
C GLU A 117 -5.19 -14.94 16.44
N ASN A 118 -6.13 -15.44 15.64
CA ASN A 118 -6.01 -16.69 14.89
C ASN A 118 -6.50 -16.49 13.44
N PRO A 119 -5.71 -16.85 12.42
CA PRO A 119 -4.32 -17.33 12.50
C PRO A 119 -3.40 -16.25 13.10
N ARG A 120 -2.23 -16.67 13.60
CA ARG A 120 -1.23 -15.73 14.12
C ARG A 120 -0.71 -14.85 12.99
N ILE A 121 -0.71 -13.54 13.21
CA ILE A 121 -0.35 -12.55 12.19
C ILE A 121 0.89 -11.76 12.60
N PHE A 122 1.81 -11.63 11.66
CA PHE A 122 3.01 -10.82 11.78
C PHE A 122 3.02 -9.67 10.77
N TYR A 123 3.71 -8.61 11.16
CA TYR A 123 3.88 -7.37 10.44
C TYR A 123 5.37 -7.16 10.25
N MET A 124 5.80 -7.13 8.99
CA MET A 124 7.20 -7.02 8.62
C MET A 124 7.43 -5.67 7.95
N HIS A 125 8.17 -4.80 8.64
CA HIS A 125 8.58 -3.51 8.10
C HIS A 125 9.78 -3.69 7.20
N VAL A 126 9.70 -3.16 5.98
CA VAL A 126 10.71 -3.33 4.95
C VAL A 126 11.13 -2.00 4.36
N MET A 127 12.40 -1.89 3.95
CA MET A 127 12.90 -0.72 3.22
C MET A 127 13.94 -1.08 2.17
N GLY A 128 14.22 -0.14 1.27
CA GLY A 128 15.29 -0.22 0.26
C GLY A 128 15.32 0.98 -0.65
#